data_AF-A0ABD1P7G4-F1
#
_entry.id   AF-A0ABD1P7G4-F1
#
_cell.length_a   1.000
_cell.length_b   1.000
_cell.length_c   1.000
_cell.angle_alpha   90.00
_cell.angle_beta   90.00
_cell.angle_gamma   90.00
#
_symmetry.space_group_name_H-M   'P 1'
#
loop_
_entity.id
_entity.type
_entity.pdbx_description
1 polymer ?
#
loop_
_entity_poly.entity_id
_entity_poly.type
_entity_poly.pdbx_seq_one_letter_code
_entity_poly.pdbx_strand_id
1 'polypeptide(L)'
;MYESLEGKDYEMQPIEIRAVEALGLGFDLASDFRLKFVKRCPDGGRLVSLDERNKKDVVIPGLGGVTIPDVPECIRVDKGDHIRFKSDVLQFNQMSELLNQKSSVQGKIPSGYLNAIFDLTGTWLNDAADAKYLAFDGYFISLYYLHLTASTLVLHDHVKRAVPSHWNPASLSRFIRTYGTHIIVGMAVGGQDLLCVKQRPSSPIPPAELKGCLEDLGDCLFSDTSSPILDRKAIDNKKKVPEVFNRMLQAHTMQFTSITETSSKDGLTLIWSKRGGDVFAQSHSRWLQTMAANPEAVLFKFVPITSLLNGIPGSGYLSHAINLYLRYKPALEDLQYFLEFQVPSQWAPLFCELPLRHQRRKASLPSLQFSFLGPKIYVSSTQVISDEKPIIGLRLYLEGKKSNRLAVHVQHLSSLPNIMAFTSANENICKPQWRGSDEYEFSEQYLEPVRWKRYSNVCSSVVKHDPSWVVGESTGVFVVTGAQLVTKGKWPRKVLHLRLLYTHLPNYTIRKTEWAAAPEASRKSSFLTNLSTTFTFTQRAVMDAPKQLPATLNSGVYPDGPPVPIRSTKLLKYVDTTEVARGPYDTPGHWLVTAAKLVVEGGKIGLQVKFALLDYSQE
;
A
#
# COMPACT_ATOMS: atom_id res chain seq x y z
N MET A 1 -7.63 1.42 23.98
CA MET A 1 -8.08 2.65 24.65
C MET A 1 -7.56 2.61 26.09
N TYR A 2 -6.26 2.86 26.27
CA TYR A 2 -5.61 3.06 27.56
C TYR A 2 -4.55 4.13 27.28
N GLU A 3 -4.98 5.39 27.21
CA GLU A 3 -4.05 6.49 27.44
C GLU A 3 -3.68 6.40 28.93
N SER A 4 -2.45 5.96 29.21
CA SER A 4 -1.92 5.95 30.57
C SER A 4 -1.94 7.39 31.11
N LEU A 5 -2.18 7.54 32.42
CA LEU A 5 -2.17 8.83 33.11
C LEU A 5 -0.86 9.61 32.85
N GLU A 6 0.26 8.91 32.63
CA GLU A 6 1.55 9.49 32.21
C GLU A 6 1.51 10.23 30.86
N GLY A 7 0.64 9.83 29.94
CA GLY A 7 0.51 10.47 28.63
C GLY A 7 -0.07 11.88 28.69
N LYS A 8 -0.97 12.15 29.65
CA LYS A 8 -1.56 13.48 29.88
C LYS A 8 -0.58 14.45 30.53
N ASP A 9 0.20 13.97 31.50
CA ASP A 9 1.24 14.79 32.14
C ASP A 9 2.37 15.13 31.18
N TYR A 10 2.70 14.23 30.23
CA TYR A 10 3.71 14.48 29.20
C TYR A 10 3.32 15.56 28.18
N GLU A 11 2.03 15.69 27.83
CA GLU A 11 1.60 16.77 26.94
C GLU A 11 1.59 18.15 27.61
N MET A 12 1.49 18.20 28.94
CA MET A 12 1.56 19.43 29.72
C MET A 12 2.98 19.95 29.94
N GLN A 13 4.01 19.14 29.67
CA GLN A 13 5.39 19.59 29.78
C GLN A 13 5.74 20.62 28.68
N PRO A 14 6.64 21.58 28.99
CA PRO A 14 7.21 22.48 28.00
C PRO A 14 7.81 21.70 26.81
N ILE A 15 7.62 22.23 25.59
CA ILE A 15 8.05 21.59 24.36
C ILE A 15 9.57 21.37 24.33
N GLU A 16 10.32 22.25 24.98
CA GLU A 16 11.78 22.21 25.12
C GLU A 16 12.23 20.91 25.81
N ILE A 17 11.55 20.55 26.90
CA ILE A 17 11.85 19.34 27.69
C ILE A 17 11.47 18.11 26.87
N ARG A 18 10.25 18.10 26.32
CA ARG A 18 9.75 16.99 25.48
C ARG A 18 10.64 16.74 24.27
N ALA A 19 11.17 17.81 23.66
CA ALA A 19 12.07 17.74 22.53
C ALA A 19 13.43 17.12 22.92
N VAL A 20 14.03 17.55 24.04
CA VAL A 20 15.29 16.97 24.53
C VAL A 20 15.13 15.51 24.94
N GLU A 21 14.02 15.16 25.59
CA GLU A 21 13.71 13.77 25.95
C GLU A 21 13.51 12.88 24.73
N ALA A 22 12.98 13.43 23.63
CA ALA A 22 12.72 12.68 22.42
C ALA A 22 13.96 12.29 21.61
N LEU A 23 15.10 12.94 21.84
CA LEU A 23 16.36 12.49 21.25
C LEU A 23 16.78 11.12 21.81
N GLY A 24 17.11 10.19 20.92
CA GLY A 24 17.45 8.81 21.28
C GLY A 24 16.22 7.91 21.49
N LEU A 25 15.00 8.41 21.26
CA LEU A 25 13.79 7.62 21.23
C LEU A 25 13.52 7.01 19.85
N GLY A 26 12.68 5.98 19.86
CA GLY A 26 12.20 5.32 18.65
C GLY A 26 11.13 6.15 17.95
N PHE A 27 10.97 5.90 16.66
CA PHE A 27 9.97 6.58 15.85
C PHE A 27 9.51 5.68 14.71
N ASP A 28 8.22 5.75 14.40
CA ASP A 28 7.68 5.11 13.21
C ASP A 28 7.68 6.09 12.04
N LEU A 29 8.57 5.87 11.07
CA LEU A 29 8.67 6.70 9.87
C LEU A 29 7.38 6.73 9.01
N ALA A 30 6.48 5.74 9.15
CA ALA A 30 5.19 5.76 8.45
C ALA A 30 4.19 6.75 9.08
N SER A 31 4.43 7.19 10.31
CA SER A 31 3.62 8.18 11.04
C SER A 31 3.99 9.62 10.68
N ASP A 32 3.06 10.57 10.89
CA ASP A 32 3.35 12.01 10.73
C ASP A 32 4.44 12.44 11.72
N PHE A 33 5.36 13.30 11.28
CA PHE A 33 6.51 13.70 12.08
C PHE A 33 6.09 14.71 13.14
N ARG A 34 5.64 14.19 14.29
CA ARG A 34 5.25 14.94 15.49
C ARG A 34 5.66 14.18 16.76
N LEU A 35 5.91 14.91 17.83
CA LEU A 35 6.35 14.33 19.11
C LEU A 35 5.36 13.34 19.73
N LYS A 36 4.07 13.42 19.41
CA LYS A 36 3.06 12.48 19.89
C LYS A 36 3.23 11.04 19.36
N PHE A 37 3.98 10.85 18.27
CA PHE A 37 4.22 9.53 17.67
C PHE A 37 5.55 8.89 18.10
N VAL A 38 6.26 9.53 19.02
CA VAL A 38 7.53 9.05 19.54
C VAL A 38 7.33 7.79 20.37
N LYS A 39 8.26 6.83 20.26
CA LYS A 39 8.21 5.52 20.88
C LYS A 39 9.22 5.43 22.03
N ARG A 40 8.70 5.18 23.24
CA ARG A 40 9.47 4.93 24.46
C ARG A 40 9.65 3.45 24.73
N CYS A 41 10.67 3.13 25.51
CA CYS A 41 10.80 1.79 26.08
C CYS A 41 9.61 1.49 27.01
N PRO A 42 9.16 0.22 27.12
CA PRO A 42 8.06 -0.15 28.00
C PRO A 42 8.27 0.24 29.47
N ASP A 43 9.51 0.20 29.93
CA ASP A 43 9.92 0.55 31.29
C ASP A 43 10.19 2.06 31.46
N GLY A 44 9.84 2.87 30.45
CA GLY A 44 10.19 4.29 30.36
C GLY A 44 11.60 4.54 29.78
N GLY A 45 11.83 5.77 29.34
CA GLY A 45 13.15 6.23 28.90
C GLY A 45 13.51 5.97 27.42
N ARG A 46 14.79 6.25 27.11
CA ARG A 46 15.39 6.25 25.76
C ARG A 46 15.68 4.84 25.25
N LEU A 47 15.73 4.67 23.92
CA LEU A 47 16.18 3.42 23.29
C LEU A 47 17.71 3.38 23.18
N VAL A 48 18.32 4.55 22.97
CA VAL A 48 19.76 4.75 22.94
C VAL A 48 20.27 5.05 24.34
N SER A 49 21.35 4.38 24.73
CA SER A 49 22.08 4.66 25.97
C SER A 49 22.87 5.95 25.81
N LEU A 50 22.46 6.99 26.54
CA LEU A 50 23.20 8.25 26.67
C LEU A 50 23.91 8.30 28.02
N ASP A 51 24.95 9.12 28.12
CA ASP A 51 25.64 9.35 29.40
C ASP A 51 24.78 10.25 30.29
N GLU A 52 24.04 9.63 31.21
CA GLU A 52 23.20 10.33 32.17
C GLU A 52 23.98 10.84 33.39
N ARG A 53 25.30 10.57 33.51
CA ARG A 53 26.10 11.06 34.64
C ARG A 53 26.54 12.50 34.44
N ASN A 54 26.82 12.89 33.20
CA ASN A 54 27.30 14.21 32.83
C ASN A 54 26.16 15.02 32.21
N LYS A 55 25.46 15.77 33.07
CA LYS A 55 24.36 16.64 32.70
C LYS A 55 24.74 18.09 32.92
N LYS A 56 24.19 18.96 32.08
CA LYS A 56 24.35 20.40 32.20
C LYS A 56 23.07 21.12 31.84
N ASP A 57 22.90 22.28 32.43
CA ASP A 57 21.84 23.19 32.04
C ASP A 57 22.22 23.85 30.71
N VAL A 58 21.28 23.86 29.76
CA VAL A 58 21.51 24.42 28.43
C VAL A 58 20.55 25.57 28.17
N VAL A 59 21.13 26.74 27.88
CA VAL A 59 20.36 27.93 27.51
C VAL A 59 19.99 27.84 26.02
N ILE A 60 18.70 28.03 25.72
CA ILE A 60 18.19 28.01 24.36
C ILE A 60 18.51 29.34 23.67
N PRO A 61 19.21 29.32 22.52
CA PRO A 61 19.46 30.52 21.74
C PRO A 61 18.13 31.14 21.24
N GLY A 62 17.97 32.45 21.44
CA GLY A 62 16.88 33.21 20.82
C GLY A 62 15.52 33.19 21.54
N LEU A 63 15.39 32.47 22.66
CA LEU A 63 14.13 32.34 23.41
C LEU A 63 14.22 33.02 24.80
N GLY A 64 14.79 34.22 24.87
CA GLY A 64 14.76 35.05 26.09
C GLY A 64 15.50 34.48 27.32
N GLY A 65 16.46 33.56 27.12
CA GLY A 65 17.23 32.96 28.22
C GLY A 65 16.58 31.74 28.87
N VAL A 66 15.55 31.15 28.24
CA VAL A 66 15.00 29.85 28.67
C VAL A 66 16.11 28.82 28.78
N THR A 67 16.18 28.17 29.93
CA THR A 67 17.21 27.18 30.26
C THR A 67 16.54 25.84 30.46
N ILE A 68 17.03 24.82 29.75
CA ILE A 68 16.61 23.44 29.93
C ILE A 68 17.55 22.81 30.96
N PRO A 69 17.04 22.34 32.11
CA PRO A 69 17.88 21.71 33.13
C PRO A 69 18.28 20.30 32.71
N ASP A 70 19.36 19.79 33.30
CA ASP A 70 19.71 18.36 33.30
C ASP A 70 19.86 17.71 31.90
N VAL A 71 20.36 18.45 30.92
CA VAL A 71 20.55 17.96 29.56
C VAL A 71 21.84 17.15 29.47
N PRO A 72 21.82 15.88 28.97
CA PRO A 72 23.01 15.11 28.70
C PRO A 72 23.99 15.86 27.79
N GLU A 73 25.29 15.80 28.10
CA GLU A 73 26.32 16.57 27.39
C GLU A 73 26.39 16.28 25.88
N CYS A 74 26.00 15.07 25.47
CA CYS A 74 25.97 14.66 24.06
C CYS A 74 24.86 15.34 23.23
N ILE A 75 23.90 16.01 23.86
CA ILE A 75 22.87 16.79 23.18
C ILE A 75 23.36 18.23 23.02
N ARG A 76 23.41 18.70 21.79
CA ARG A 76 23.74 20.10 21.48
C ARG A 76 22.51 20.85 21.00
N VAL A 77 22.50 22.13 21.38
CA VAL A 77 21.47 23.09 20.98
C VAL A 77 22.14 24.13 20.10
N ASP A 78 21.77 24.17 18.83
CA ASP A 78 22.24 25.20 17.90
C ASP A 78 21.18 26.27 17.70
N LYS A 79 21.64 27.44 17.25
CA LYS A 79 20.76 28.52 16.84
C LYS A 79 19.88 28.08 15.68
N GLY A 80 18.60 28.41 15.75
CA GLY A 80 17.67 28.17 14.66
C GLY A 80 17.88 29.09 13.45
N ASP A 81 17.08 28.85 12.42
CA ASP A 81 17.08 29.57 11.16
C ASP A 81 15.65 29.88 10.72
N HIS A 82 15.54 30.85 9.82
CA HIS A 82 14.27 31.24 9.22
C HIS A 82 14.44 31.15 7.71
N ILE A 83 13.83 30.13 7.09
CA ILE A 83 14.04 29.83 5.67
C ILE A 83 12.70 29.68 4.97
N ARG A 84 12.46 30.48 3.93
CA ARG A 84 11.45 30.18 2.92
C ARG A 84 12.03 29.21 1.90
N PHE A 85 11.32 28.12 1.63
CA PHE A 85 11.74 27.14 0.66
C PHE A 85 10.65 26.90 -0.38
N LYS A 86 11.02 27.11 -1.64
CA LYS A 86 10.18 26.88 -2.82
C LYS A 86 10.67 25.62 -3.52
N SER A 87 9.84 24.59 -3.61
CA SER A 87 10.20 23.37 -4.31
C SER A 87 10.02 23.53 -5.82
N ASP A 88 10.74 22.73 -6.60
CA ASP A 88 10.37 22.49 -7.99
C ASP A 88 9.09 21.65 -8.09
N VAL A 89 8.52 21.59 -9.30
CA VAL A 89 7.37 20.72 -9.62
C VAL A 89 7.91 19.34 -9.94
N LEU A 90 7.78 18.43 -8.98
CA LEU A 90 8.44 17.12 -9.00
C LEU A 90 7.42 16.00 -9.14
N GLN A 91 7.85 14.87 -9.72
CA GLN A 91 7.05 13.64 -9.67
C GLN A 91 7.01 13.09 -8.24
N PHE A 92 6.02 12.23 -7.95
CA PHE A 92 5.80 11.64 -6.62
C PHE A 92 7.08 11.10 -5.97
N ASN A 93 7.82 10.24 -6.69
CA ASN A 93 9.03 9.60 -6.16
C ASN A 93 10.17 10.61 -5.89
N GLN A 94 10.28 11.66 -6.71
CA GLN A 94 11.30 12.70 -6.55
C GLN A 94 10.98 13.59 -5.35
N MET A 95 9.70 13.95 -5.17
CA MET A 95 9.24 14.70 -4.00
C MET A 95 9.42 13.89 -2.71
N SER A 96 9.11 12.60 -2.74
CA SER A 96 9.38 11.69 -1.61
C SER A 96 10.86 11.67 -1.25
N GLU A 97 11.74 11.55 -2.23
CA GLU A 97 13.19 11.54 -2.02
C GLU A 97 13.70 12.87 -1.44
N LEU A 98 13.21 14.01 -1.94
CA LEU A 98 13.55 15.34 -1.44
C LEU A 98 13.22 15.51 0.06
N LEU A 99 12.01 15.12 0.48
CA LEU A 99 11.58 15.25 1.89
C LEU A 99 12.27 14.23 2.81
N ASN A 100 12.52 13.03 2.32
CA ASN A 100 13.26 12.02 3.07
C ASN A 100 14.72 12.46 3.32
N GLN A 101 15.38 13.03 2.31
CA GLN A 101 16.73 13.58 2.44
C GLN A 101 16.79 14.72 3.46
N LYS A 102 15.77 15.60 3.50
CA LYS A 102 15.66 16.61 4.56
C LYS A 102 15.61 15.99 5.97
N SER A 103 15.20 14.74 6.11
CA SER A 103 15.13 14.02 7.38
C SER A 103 16.29 13.04 7.61
N SER A 104 17.36 13.12 6.81
CA SER A 104 18.49 12.18 6.79
C SER A 104 18.11 10.72 6.49
N VAL A 105 16.97 10.52 5.81
CA VAL A 105 16.51 9.21 5.37
C VAL A 105 16.80 9.03 3.89
N GLN A 106 17.33 7.87 3.51
CA GLN A 106 17.60 7.52 2.12
C GLN A 106 16.41 6.78 1.50
N GLY A 107 16.26 6.93 0.17
CA GLY A 107 15.28 6.17 -0.61
C GLY A 107 14.00 6.92 -0.95
N LYS A 108 13.16 6.23 -1.74
CA LYS A 108 11.98 6.79 -2.43
C LYS A 108 10.65 6.39 -1.78
N ILE A 109 10.71 5.65 -0.67
CA ILE A 109 9.50 5.23 0.05
C ILE A 109 8.95 6.46 0.77
N PRO A 110 7.69 6.85 0.55
CA PRO A 110 7.13 8.05 1.17
C PRO A 110 7.10 7.92 2.69
N SER A 111 7.55 8.94 3.39
CA SER A 111 7.40 9.07 4.84
C SER A 111 5.96 9.45 5.22
N GLY A 112 5.60 9.24 6.49
CA GLY A 112 4.32 9.74 7.02
C GLY A 112 4.23 11.27 6.98
N TYR A 113 5.35 11.97 7.02
CA TYR A 113 5.40 13.42 6.82
C TYR A 113 4.93 13.85 5.42
N LEU A 114 5.44 13.21 4.34
CA LEU A 114 4.94 13.46 2.98
C LEU A 114 3.43 13.22 2.91
N ASN A 115 2.97 12.11 3.50
CA ASN A 115 1.54 11.78 3.50
C ASN A 115 0.72 12.87 4.20
N ALA A 116 1.20 13.40 5.33
CA ALA A 116 0.50 14.41 6.10
C ALA A 116 0.42 15.77 5.38
N ILE A 117 1.49 16.23 4.74
CA ILE A 117 1.49 17.56 4.10
C ILE A 117 0.77 17.59 2.73
N PHE A 118 0.69 16.44 2.04
CA PHE A 118 0.00 16.32 0.74
C PHE A 118 -1.37 15.63 0.82
N ASP A 119 -1.86 15.37 2.04
CA ASP A 119 -3.13 14.69 2.31
C ASP A 119 -3.26 13.40 1.47
N LEU A 120 -2.28 12.50 1.65
CA LEU A 120 -2.20 11.21 0.96
C LEU A 120 -2.71 10.09 1.85
N THR A 121 -3.26 9.04 1.23
CA THR A 121 -3.90 7.93 1.95
C THR A 121 -2.89 7.03 2.67
N GLY A 122 -1.64 7.01 2.21
CA GLY A 122 -0.61 6.09 2.69
C GLY A 122 -0.52 4.80 1.88
N THR A 123 -1.51 4.51 1.02
CA THR A 123 -1.40 3.47 -0.01
C THR A 123 -0.60 4.00 -1.20
N TRP A 124 0.71 4.10 -1.02
CA TRP A 124 1.54 4.97 -1.85
C TRP A 124 1.53 4.66 -3.36
N LEU A 125 1.24 3.42 -3.78
CA LEU A 125 1.09 3.09 -5.20
C LEU A 125 -0.13 3.74 -5.82
N ASN A 126 -1.26 3.75 -5.10
CA ASN A 126 -2.47 4.44 -5.54
C ASN A 126 -2.24 5.95 -5.50
N ASP A 127 -1.63 6.45 -4.43
CA ASP A 127 -1.30 7.87 -4.29
C ASP A 127 -0.36 8.34 -5.42
N ALA A 128 0.66 7.55 -5.77
CA ALA A 128 1.57 7.83 -6.87
C ALA A 128 0.91 7.72 -8.25
N ALA A 129 -0.10 6.86 -8.40
CA ALA A 129 -0.90 6.77 -9.63
C ALA A 129 -1.86 7.97 -9.78
N ASP A 130 -2.40 8.49 -8.67
CA ASP A 130 -3.30 9.65 -8.66
C ASP A 130 -2.57 11.00 -8.69
N ALA A 131 -1.30 11.06 -8.28
CA ALA A 131 -0.49 12.28 -8.29
C ALA A 131 0.56 12.28 -9.42
N LYS A 132 0.36 13.13 -10.43
CA LYS A 132 1.33 13.36 -11.51
C LYS A 132 2.51 14.19 -11.03
N TYR A 133 2.21 15.33 -10.40
CA TYR A 133 3.21 16.26 -9.90
C TYR A 133 2.80 16.79 -8.51
N LEU A 134 3.82 17.06 -7.70
CA LEU A 134 3.73 17.63 -6.36
C LEU A 134 4.68 18.83 -6.28
N ALA A 135 4.25 19.90 -5.62
CA ALA A 135 5.10 21.04 -5.28
C ALA A 135 4.65 21.70 -3.99
N PHE A 136 5.53 22.46 -3.35
CA PHE A 136 5.20 23.27 -2.19
C PHE A 136 6.02 24.57 -2.13
N ASP A 137 5.44 25.59 -1.51
CA ASP A 137 6.09 26.84 -1.10
C ASP A 137 5.75 27.06 0.37
N GLY A 138 6.76 27.31 1.21
CA GLY A 138 6.48 27.59 2.60
C GLY A 138 7.67 28.02 3.41
N TYR A 139 7.36 28.53 4.60
CA TYR A 139 8.33 28.92 5.61
C TYR A 139 8.58 27.77 6.57
N PHE A 140 9.85 27.49 6.82
CA PHE A 140 10.34 26.61 7.86
C PHE A 140 11.13 27.48 8.84
N ILE A 141 10.60 27.59 10.05
CA ILE A 141 11.12 28.48 11.08
C ILE A 141 11.56 27.61 12.22
N SER A 142 12.86 27.52 12.42
CA SER A 142 13.45 26.85 13.56
C SER A 142 13.84 27.94 14.55
N LEU A 143 13.34 27.86 15.78
CA LEU A 143 13.83 28.71 16.87
C LEU A 143 15.20 28.21 17.35
N TYR A 144 15.34 26.89 17.42
CA TYR A 144 16.57 26.20 17.75
C TYR A 144 16.59 24.79 17.14
N TYR A 145 17.79 24.25 17.01
CA TYR A 145 18.02 22.87 16.59
C TYR A 145 18.58 22.06 17.75
N LEU A 146 18.07 20.84 17.91
CA LEU A 146 18.61 19.84 18.82
C LEU A 146 19.24 18.72 18.01
N HIS A 147 20.46 18.29 18.37
CA HIS A 147 21.07 17.13 17.72
C HIS A 147 21.97 16.34 18.69
N LEU A 148 22.03 15.04 18.48
CA LEU A 148 22.96 14.14 19.15
C LEU A 148 24.33 14.22 18.49
N THR A 149 25.36 14.48 19.28
CA THR A 149 26.77 14.52 18.84
C THR A 149 27.56 13.26 19.15
N ALA A 150 26.92 12.26 19.74
CA ALA A 150 27.57 10.99 20.05
C ALA A 150 28.10 10.34 18.76
N SER A 151 29.42 10.11 18.72
CA SER A 151 30.11 9.53 17.57
C SER A 151 29.67 8.09 17.28
N THR A 152 29.21 7.37 18.31
CA THR A 152 28.61 6.03 18.19
C THR A 152 27.37 5.95 19.07
N LEU A 153 26.20 5.72 18.45
CA LEU A 153 24.95 5.51 19.17
C LEU A 153 24.84 4.02 19.51
N VAL A 154 24.57 3.71 20.79
CA VAL A 154 24.44 2.33 21.27
C VAL A 154 23.05 2.12 21.83
N LEU A 155 22.33 1.13 21.31
CA LEU A 155 21.03 0.74 21.87
C LEU A 155 21.20 0.08 23.24
N HIS A 156 20.23 0.27 24.13
CA HIS A 156 20.19 -0.48 25.38
C HIS A 156 20.06 -1.99 25.14
N ASP A 157 20.62 -2.80 26.05
CA ASP A 157 20.69 -4.25 25.87
C ASP A 157 19.33 -4.94 25.90
N HIS A 158 18.32 -4.35 26.57
CA HIS A 158 16.95 -4.87 26.51
C HIS A 158 16.35 -4.72 25.09
N VAL A 159 16.65 -3.64 24.37
CA VAL A 159 16.21 -3.44 22.97
C VAL A 159 16.91 -4.45 22.06
N LYS A 160 18.22 -4.65 22.23
CA LYS A 160 18.98 -5.65 21.46
C LYS A 160 18.44 -7.07 21.68
N ARG A 161 18.12 -7.43 22.92
CA ARG A 161 17.54 -8.74 23.27
C ARG A 161 16.12 -8.93 22.75
N ALA A 162 15.39 -7.85 22.44
CA ALA A 162 14.05 -7.94 21.88
C ALA A 162 14.04 -8.31 20.38
N VAL A 163 15.20 -8.29 19.70
CA VAL A 163 15.33 -8.71 18.31
C VAL A 163 15.18 -10.23 18.20
N PRO A 164 14.21 -10.75 17.44
CA PRO A 164 14.03 -12.19 17.30
C PRO A 164 15.16 -12.80 16.46
N SER A 165 15.63 -13.99 16.88
CA SER A 165 16.73 -14.70 16.22
C SER A 165 16.34 -15.40 14.91
N HIS A 166 15.04 -15.58 14.67
CA HIS A 166 14.46 -16.17 13.46
C HIS A 166 13.25 -15.36 12.97
N TRP A 167 12.74 -15.68 11.79
CA TRP A 167 11.51 -15.08 11.28
C TRP A 167 10.31 -15.48 12.16
N ASN A 168 9.87 -14.56 13.03
CA ASN A 168 8.70 -14.69 13.89
C ASN A 168 7.81 -13.45 13.73
N PRO A 169 6.74 -13.53 12.92
CA PRO A 169 5.89 -12.38 12.59
C PRO A 169 5.32 -11.64 13.81
N ALA A 170 4.89 -12.37 14.85
CA ALA A 170 4.35 -11.77 16.08
C ALA A 170 5.42 -10.96 16.83
N SER A 171 6.62 -11.52 16.98
CA SER A 171 7.73 -10.84 17.67
C SER A 171 8.27 -9.65 16.86
N LEU A 172 8.35 -9.79 15.53
CA LEU A 172 8.76 -8.71 14.61
C LEU A 172 7.76 -7.55 14.62
N SER A 173 6.45 -7.87 14.52
CA SER A 173 5.38 -6.88 14.61
C SER A 173 5.39 -6.16 15.96
N ARG A 174 5.53 -6.91 17.06
CA ARG A 174 5.66 -6.34 18.41
C ARG A 174 6.86 -5.40 18.51
N PHE A 175 8.02 -5.79 17.98
CA PHE A 175 9.21 -4.94 17.99
C PHE A 175 8.95 -3.61 17.27
N ILE A 176 8.41 -3.65 16.05
CA ILE A 176 8.11 -2.44 15.25
C ILE A 176 7.09 -1.55 15.96
N ARG A 177 6.04 -2.14 16.55
CA ARG A 177 5.01 -1.40 17.28
C ARG A 177 5.56 -0.71 18.53
N THR A 178 6.43 -1.39 19.26
CA THR A 178 7.01 -0.93 20.54
C THR A 178 8.14 0.08 20.33
N TYR A 179 9.11 -0.22 19.47
CA TYR A 179 10.33 0.58 19.32
C TYR A 179 10.35 1.46 18.06
N GLY A 180 9.40 1.28 17.14
CA GLY A 180 9.40 1.97 15.86
C GLY A 180 10.38 1.38 14.85
N THR A 181 10.65 2.15 13.79
CA THR A 181 11.52 1.76 12.67
C THR A 181 12.85 2.53 12.67
N HIS A 182 12.86 3.73 13.24
CA HIS A 182 13.99 4.65 13.24
C HIS A 182 14.21 5.23 14.63
N ILE A 183 15.40 5.79 14.85
CA ILE A 183 15.77 6.55 16.06
C ILE A 183 15.85 8.02 15.71
N ILE A 184 15.33 8.88 16.59
CA ILE A 184 15.43 10.34 16.46
C ILE A 184 16.83 10.77 16.92
N VAL A 185 17.60 11.37 16.01
CA VAL A 185 18.96 11.86 16.31
C VAL A 185 19.08 13.38 16.26
N GLY A 186 18.05 14.05 15.73
CA GLY A 186 17.97 15.50 15.78
C GLY A 186 16.57 16.00 15.47
N MET A 187 16.29 17.24 15.85
CA MET A 187 15.06 17.92 15.48
C MET A 187 15.24 19.43 15.41
N ALA A 188 14.32 20.08 14.71
CA ALA A 188 14.13 21.53 14.76
C ALA A 188 12.82 21.83 15.49
N VAL A 189 12.86 22.74 16.46
CA VAL A 189 11.69 23.19 17.20
C VAL A 189 11.37 24.62 16.79
N GLY A 190 10.13 24.86 16.39
CA GLY A 190 9.65 26.13 15.88
C GLY A 190 8.32 25.95 15.18
N GLY A 191 8.22 26.29 13.89
CA GLY A 191 6.97 26.29 13.15
C GLY A 191 7.17 26.17 11.66
N GLN A 192 6.10 25.76 10.98
CA GLN A 192 6.07 25.73 9.53
C GLN A 192 4.73 26.17 9.00
N ASP A 193 4.78 26.87 7.87
CA ASP A 193 3.63 27.41 7.16
C ASP A 193 3.77 27.03 5.67
N LEU A 194 3.02 26.01 5.24
CA LEU A 194 3.24 25.31 3.98
C LEU A 194 2.02 25.36 3.07
N LEU A 195 2.23 25.85 1.86
CA LEU A 195 1.28 25.76 0.75
C LEU A 195 1.75 24.66 -0.20
N CYS A 196 1.00 23.56 -0.25
CA CYS A 196 1.26 22.40 -1.09
C CYS A 196 0.25 22.34 -2.25
N VAL A 197 0.71 21.83 -3.39
CA VAL A 197 -0.15 21.54 -4.55
C VAL A 197 0.07 20.12 -5.03
N LYS A 198 -1.05 19.43 -5.28
CA LYS A 198 -1.12 18.10 -5.85
C LYS A 198 -1.84 18.17 -7.20
N GLN A 199 -1.16 17.74 -8.26
CA GLN A 199 -1.70 17.73 -9.63
C GLN A 199 -1.99 16.29 -10.08
N ARG A 200 -3.21 16.04 -10.56
CA ARG A 200 -3.62 14.74 -11.11
C ARG A 200 -3.13 14.53 -12.55
N PRO A 201 -2.96 13.27 -13.01
CA PRO A 201 -2.61 12.94 -14.39
C PRO A 201 -3.51 13.55 -15.46
N SER A 202 -4.79 13.76 -15.14
CA SER A 202 -5.80 14.34 -16.05
C SER A 202 -5.69 15.86 -16.22
N SER A 203 -4.88 16.54 -15.41
CA SER A 203 -4.75 18.00 -15.45
C SER A 203 -4.06 18.48 -16.75
N PRO A 204 -4.60 19.50 -17.44
CA PRO A 204 -4.00 20.04 -18.65
C PRO A 204 -2.88 21.08 -18.38
N ILE A 205 -2.67 21.46 -17.12
CA ILE A 205 -1.79 22.58 -16.74
C ILE A 205 -0.32 22.16 -16.82
N PRO A 206 0.55 22.91 -17.52
CA PRO A 206 1.98 22.59 -17.58
C PRO A 206 2.72 22.94 -16.27
N PRO A 207 3.81 22.21 -15.93
CA PRO A 207 4.55 22.42 -14.69
C PRO A 207 5.05 23.86 -14.45
N ALA A 208 5.46 24.57 -15.51
CA ALA A 208 5.96 25.94 -15.39
C ALA A 208 4.85 26.94 -14.97
N GLU A 209 3.65 26.78 -15.51
CA GLU A 209 2.50 27.61 -15.10
C GLU A 209 2.05 27.27 -13.68
N LEU A 210 2.08 25.98 -13.32
CA LEU A 210 1.77 25.53 -11.97
C LEU A 210 2.73 26.12 -10.93
N LYS A 211 4.04 26.09 -11.23
CA LYS A 211 5.08 26.69 -10.38
C LYS A 211 4.84 28.19 -10.19
N GLY A 212 4.63 28.93 -11.28
CA GLY A 212 4.36 30.36 -11.20
C GLY A 212 3.12 30.69 -10.37
N CYS A 213 2.01 29.98 -10.58
CA CYS A 213 0.79 30.19 -9.79
C CYS A 213 0.99 29.90 -8.29
N LEU A 214 1.77 28.87 -7.96
CA LEU A 214 2.10 28.53 -6.57
C LEU A 214 2.95 29.62 -5.92
N GLU A 215 3.97 30.12 -6.64
CA GLU A 215 4.85 31.18 -6.15
C GLU A 215 4.09 32.49 -5.95
N ASP A 216 3.25 32.89 -6.90
CA ASP A 216 2.42 34.09 -6.79
C ASP A 216 1.45 33.98 -5.60
N LEU A 217 0.84 32.80 -5.41
CA LEU A 217 -0.08 32.57 -4.28
C LEU A 217 0.67 32.61 -2.95
N GLY A 218 1.83 31.96 -2.86
CA GLY A 218 2.69 32.01 -1.68
C GLY A 218 3.14 33.44 -1.36
N ASP A 219 3.52 34.23 -2.37
CA ASP A 219 3.91 35.62 -2.19
C ASP A 219 2.75 36.47 -1.64
N CYS A 220 1.51 36.24 -2.10
CA CYS A 220 0.31 36.87 -1.54
C CYS A 220 0.09 36.48 -0.07
N LEU A 221 0.10 35.18 0.21
CA LEU A 221 -0.26 34.63 1.52
C LEU A 221 0.78 34.96 2.61
N PHE A 222 2.06 35.01 2.24
CA PHE A 222 3.14 35.21 3.22
C PHE A 222 3.58 36.66 3.39
N SER A 223 3.29 37.54 2.43
CA SER A 223 3.66 38.97 2.53
C SER A 223 2.58 39.83 3.18
N ASP A 224 1.40 39.26 3.47
CA ASP A 224 0.19 39.96 3.96
C ASP A 224 -0.18 41.20 3.11
N THR A 225 0.29 41.28 1.86
CA THR A 225 0.02 42.37 0.91
C THR A 225 -1.21 42.07 0.05
N SER A 226 -1.92 43.12 -0.36
CA SER A 226 -3.06 42.99 -1.28
C SER A 226 -2.66 42.31 -2.59
N SER A 227 -3.47 41.36 -3.02
CA SER A 227 -3.21 40.31 -4.02
C SER A 227 -2.72 40.74 -5.42
N PRO A 228 -1.48 40.41 -5.85
CA PRO A 228 -1.05 40.49 -7.26
C PRO A 228 -1.81 39.55 -8.23
N ILE A 229 -2.46 38.48 -7.73
CA ILE A 229 -3.24 37.55 -8.57
C ILE A 229 -4.51 38.20 -9.14
N LEU A 230 -5.13 39.13 -8.39
CA LEU A 230 -6.24 39.95 -8.89
C LEU A 230 -5.75 40.98 -9.92
N ASP A 231 -4.58 41.59 -9.71
CA ASP A 231 -4.03 42.59 -10.63
C ASP A 231 -3.54 41.99 -11.96
N ARG A 232 -3.09 40.72 -11.98
CA ARG A 232 -2.79 40.02 -13.25
C ARG A 232 -4.01 39.85 -14.17
N LYS A 233 -5.23 39.82 -13.62
CA LYS A 233 -6.46 39.82 -14.45
C LYS A 233 -6.67 41.15 -15.18
N ALA A 234 -6.08 42.25 -14.70
CA ALA A 234 -6.24 43.57 -15.31
C ALA A 234 -5.23 43.85 -16.43
N ILE A 235 -4.07 43.19 -16.43
CA ILE A 235 -2.96 43.52 -17.35
C ILE A 235 -2.75 42.46 -18.46
N ASP A 236 -3.02 41.17 -18.19
CA ASP A 236 -2.60 40.10 -19.09
C ASP A 236 -3.77 39.21 -19.54
N ASN A 237 -4.40 39.59 -20.64
CA ASN A 237 -5.66 39.04 -21.17
C ASN A 237 -5.58 37.57 -21.69
N LYS A 238 -4.62 36.73 -21.24
CA LYS A 238 -4.44 35.36 -21.77
C LYS A 238 -4.05 34.24 -20.79
N LYS A 239 -3.71 34.47 -19.52
CA LYS A 239 -3.43 33.36 -18.58
C LYS A 239 -4.59 33.15 -17.61
N LYS A 240 -5.42 32.13 -17.87
CA LYS A 240 -6.49 31.70 -16.95
C LYS A 240 -5.86 31.08 -15.71
N VAL A 241 -5.73 31.86 -14.63
CA VAL A 241 -5.37 31.34 -13.30
C VAL A 241 -6.41 30.28 -12.90
N PRO A 242 -6.00 29.06 -12.51
CA PRO A 242 -6.95 28.01 -12.14
C PRO A 242 -7.82 28.45 -10.97
N GLU A 243 -9.09 28.04 -10.98
CA GLU A 243 -10.11 28.56 -10.06
C GLU A 243 -9.77 28.27 -8.59
N VAL A 244 -9.13 27.13 -8.34
CA VAL A 244 -8.71 26.67 -7.01
C VAL A 244 -7.82 27.68 -6.28
N PHE A 245 -6.94 28.39 -6.99
CA PHE A 245 -6.05 29.39 -6.38
C PHE A 245 -6.85 30.61 -5.88
N ASN A 246 -7.92 30.99 -6.59
CA ASN A 246 -8.78 32.10 -6.17
C ASN A 246 -9.63 31.71 -4.95
N ARG A 247 -10.14 30.47 -4.90
CA ARG A 247 -10.89 29.99 -3.73
C ARG A 247 -10.02 29.88 -2.48
N MET A 248 -8.76 29.48 -2.63
CA MET A 248 -7.80 29.41 -1.53
C MET A 248 -7.59 30.79 -0.86
N LEU A 249 -7.57 31.85 -1.66
CA LEU A 249 -7.52 33.24 -1.19
C LEU A 249 -8.82 33.75 -0.56
N GLN A 250 -9.94 33.06 -0.76
CA GLN A 250 -11.24 33.45 -0.18
C GLN A 250 -11.55 32.69 1.12
N ALA A 251 -10.90 31.55 1.33
CA ALA A 251 -11.16 30.64 2.46
C ALA A 251 -10.59 31.10 3.82
N HIS A 252 -10.13 32.35 3.96
CA HIS A 252 -9.45 32.89 5.16
C HIS A 252 -10.29 32.92 6.47
N THR A 253 -11.50 32.38 6.46
CA THR A 253 -12.47 32.49 7.57
C THR A 253 -12.72 31.17 8.32
N MET A 254 -11.91 30.12 8.15
CA MET A 254 -12.19 28.79 8.72
C MET A 254 -11.10 28.29 9.68
N GLN A 255 -11.54 27.77 10.84
CA GLN A 255 -10.74 27.30 11.97
C GLN A 255 -10.21 25.86 11.77
N PHE A 256 -9.38 25.63 10.75
CA PHE A 256 -8.74 24.31 10.54
C PHE A 256 -7.22 24.41 10.50
N THR A 257 -6.55 23.38 11.03
CA THR A 257 -5.07 23.29 11.02
C THR A 257 -4.49 23.01 9.63
N SER A 258 -5.34 22.55 8.71
CA SER A 258 -5.05 22.38 7.29
C SER A 258 -6.30 22.70 6.48
N ILE A 259 -6.17 23.55 5.46
CA ILE A 259 -7.25 23.91 4.53
C ILE A 259 -6.96 23.21 3.21
N THR A 260 -7.93 22.44 2.69
CA THR A 260 -7.78 21.70 1.43
C THR A 260 -8.84 22.16 0.42
N GLU A 261 -8.39 22.68 -0.71
CA GLU A 261 -9.24 23.10 -1.83
C GLU A 261 -8.96 22.23 -3.06
N THR A 262 -10.00 21.65 -3.66
CA THR A 262 -9.85 20.78 -4.83
C THR A 262 -10.67 21.30 -6.02
N SER A 263 -10.05 21.35 -7.20
CA SER A 263 -10.71 21.60 -8.49
C SER A 263 -10.66 20.32 -9.33
N SER A 264 -11.82 19.69 -9.51
CA SER A 264 -11.97 18.54 -10.42
C SER A 264 -11.77 18.95 -11.88
N LYS A 265 -12.13 20.18 -12.25
CA LYS A 265 -11.98 20.74 -13.60
C LYS A 265 -10.52 20.92 -13.99
N ASP A 266 -9.71 21.45 -13.07
CA ASP A 266 -8.30 21.73 -13.32
C ASP A 266 -7.40 20.54 -12.92
N GLY A 267 -7.95 19.55 -12.22
CA GLY A 267 -7.23 18.39 -11.71
C GLY A 267 -6.19 18.77 -10.65
N LEU A 268 -6.48 19.80 -9.85
CA LEU A 268 -5.57 20.36 -8.83
C LEU A 268 -6.18 20.28 -7.44
N THR A 269 -5.34 19.99 -6.45
CA THR A 269 -5.66 20.09 -5.03
C THR A 269 -4.62 20.98 -4.36
N LEU A 270 -5.05 22.07 -3.74
CA LEU A 270 -4.24 22.96 -2.91
C LEU A 270 -4.46 22.62 -1.45
N ILE A 271 -3.38 22.59 -0.68
CA ILE A 271 -3.39 22.26 0.74
C ILE A 271 -2.54 23.32 1.44
N TRP A 272 -3.13 24.05 2.38
CA TRP A 272 -2.40 25.00 3.22
C TRP A 272 -2.37 24.47 4.65
N SER A 273 -1.19 24.17 5.15
CA SER A 273 -0.98 23.54 6.45
C SER A 273 0.00 24.36 7.29
N LYS A 274 -0.40 24.66 8.53
CA LYS A 274 0.44 25.31 9.54
C LYS A 274 0.73 24.32 10.68
N ARG A 275 1.93 24.40 11.26
CA ARG A 275 2.33 23.68 12.50
C ARG A 275 3.17 24.60 13.37
N GLY A 276 3.05 24.46 14.69
CA GLY A 276 3.58 25.44 15.64
C GLY A 276 2.89 26.80 15.54
N GLY A 277 3.05 27.63 16.57
CA GLY A 277 2.34 28.90 16.74
C GLY A 277 0.83 28.72 16.91
N ASP A 278 0.10 29.83 16.80
CA ASP A 278 -1.35 29.81 16.64
C ASP A 278 -1.71 29.43 15.20
N VAL A 279 -2.00 28.16 15.00
CA VAL A 279 -2.35 27.57 13.70
C VAL A 279 -3.60 28.23 13.09
N PHE A 280 -4.45 28.89 13.91
CA PHE A 280 -5.66 29.58 13.48
C PHE A 280 -5.44 31.07 13.18
N ALA A 281 -4.20 31.56 13.28
CA ALA A 281 -3.89 32.94 12.95
C ALA A 281 -4.22 33.26 11.49
N GLN A 282 -4.94 34.38 11.29
CA GLN A 282 -5.48 34.80 10.00
C GLN A 282 -4.42 35.20 8.96
N SER A 283 -3.20 35.53 9.39
CA SER A 283 -2.14 36.05 8.53
C SER A 283 -0.79 35.42 8.89
N HIS A 284 0.16 35.41 7.96
CA HIS A 284 1.48 34.88 8.21
C HIS A 284 2.21 35.69 9.30
N SER A 285 2.13 37.02 9.25
CA SER A 285 2.79 37.88 10.25
C SER A 285 2.23 37.68 11.66
N ARG A 286 0.92 37.48 11.82
CA ARG A 286 0.34 37.18 13.13
C ARG A 286 0.77 35.81 13.65
N TRP A 287 0.78 34.80 12.77
CA TRP A 287 1.30 33.48 13.09
C TRP A 287 2.76 33.55 13.57
N LEU A 288 3.62 34.29 12.86
CA LEU A 288 5.02 34.52 13.24
C LEU A 288 5.20 35.07 14.67
N GLN A 289 4.33 35.98 15.10
CA GLN A 289 4.40 36.59 16.45
C GLN A 289 4.09 35.58 17.56
N THR A 290 3.33 34.53 17.25
CA THR A 290 2.93 33.49 18.23
C THR A 290 3.94 32.35 18.35
N MET A 291 4.99 32.34 17.52
CA MET A 291 5.95 31.24 17.40
C MET A 291 6.72 30.95 18.69
N ALA A 292 7.14 32.00 19.41
CA ALA A 292 7.89 31.85 20.66
C ALA A 292 7.02 31.30 21.80
N ALA A 293 5.69 31.51 21.75
CA ALA A 293 4.78 31.08 22.78
C ALA A 293 4.37 29.60 22.63
N ASN A 294 4.15 29.15 21.40
CA ASN A 294 3.66 27.79 21.11
C ASN A 294 4.49 27.06 20.03
N PRO A 295 5.81 26.86 20.19
CA PRO A 295 6.57 26.15 19.17
C PRO A 295 6.22 24.65 19.13
N GLU A 296 6.44 24.03 17.97
CA GLU A 296 6.26 22.59 17.72
C GLU A 296 7.51 22.01 17.03
N ALA A 297 7.75 20.72 17.16
CA ALA A 297 8.81 20.05 16.40
C ALA A 297 8.39 19.93 14.92
N VAL A 298 9.14 20.57 14.03
CA VAL A 298 8.79 20.70 12.60
C VAL A 298 9.72 19.95 11.66
N LEU A 299 10.94 19.67 12.09
CA LEU A 299 11.89 18.84 11.34
C LEU A 299 12.45 17.77 12.26
N PHE A 300 12.58 16.55 11.74
CA PHE A 300 13.18 15.43 12.45
C PHE A 300 14.31 14.85 11.61
N LYS A 301 15.38 14.42 12.27
CA LYS A 301 16.51 13.71 11.68
C LYS A 301 16.53 12.31 12.26
N PHE A 302 16.64 11.31 11.39
CA PHE A 302 16.52 9.92 11.76
C PHE A 302 17.75 9.10 11.39
N VAL A 303 17.94 8.01 12.13
CA VAL A 303 18.83 6.91 11.78
C VAL A 303 18.04 5.60 11.85
N PRO A 304 18.10 4.70 10.86
CA PRO A 304 17.39 3.41 10.92
C PRO A 304 17.83 2.60 12.14
N ILE A 305 16.89 2.07 12.92
CA ILE A 305 17.22 1.31 14.15
C ILE A 305 18.10 0.09 13.83
N THR A 306 17.93 -0.48 12.63
CA THR A 306 18.70 -1.61 12.11
C THR A 306 20.19 -1.31 11.94
N SER A 307 20.56 -0.05 11.70
CA SER A 307 21.97 0.35 11.59
C SER A 307 22.73 0.24 12.92
N LEU A 308 21.99 0.25 14.04
CA LEU A 308 22.53 0.13 15.40
C LEU A 308 22.52 -1.31 15.94
N LEU A 309 22.09 -2.28 15.10
CA LEU A 309 21.96 -3.70 15.46
C LEU A 309 23.00 -4.59 14.77
N ASN A 310 24.10 -3.99 14.28
CA ASN A 310 25.20 -4.74 13.67
C ASN A 310 25.77 -5.77 14.65
N GLY A 311 25.92 -7.01 14.19
CA GLY A 311 26.42 -8.12 15.00
C GLY A 311 25.36 -8.84 15.86
N ILE A 312 24.11 -8.35 15.89
CA ILE A 312 23.01 -9.04 16.59
C ILE A 312 22.40 -10.12 15.69
N PRO A 313 22.33 -11.40 16.14
CA PRO A 313 21.65 -12.46 15.41
C PRO A 313 20.18 -12.10 15.14
N GLY A 314 19.72 -12.31 13.90
CA GLY A 314 18.34 -12.03 13.50
C GLY A 314 18.05 -10.57 13.10
N SER A 315 19.02 -9.65 13.21
CA SER A 315 18.92 -8.27 12.71
C SER A 315 18.51 -8.19 11.23
N GLY A 316 18.93 -9.16 10.40
CA GLY A 316 18.51 -9.28 9.01
C GLY A 316 17.01 -9.51 8.82
N TYR A 317 16.38 -10.32 9.68
CA TYR A 317 14.93 -10.54 9.65
C TYR A 317 14.17 -9.28 10.03
N LEU A 318 14.63 -8.57 11.06
CA LEU A 318 14.05 -7.29 11.46
C LEU A 318 14.17 -6.24 10.35
N SER A 319 15.34 -6.14 9.72
CA SER A 319 15.54 -5.25 8.58
C SER A 319 14.59 -5.57 7.42
N HIS A 320 14.42 -6.85 7.09
CA HIS A 320 13.47 -7.27 6.08
C HIS A 320 12.02 -6.91 6.46
N ALA A 321 11.61 -7.18 7.70
CA ALA A 321 10.26 -6.85 8.19
C ALA A 321 9.97 -5.35 8.19
N ILE A 322 10.93 -4.51 8.62
CA ILE A 322 10.80 -3.04 8.56
C ILE A 322 10.68 -2.55 7.12
N ASN A 323 11.47 -3.09 6.20
CA ASN A 323 11.39 -2.73 4.79
C ASN A 323 10.02 -3.09 4.18
N LEU A 324 9.50 -4.27 4.52
CA LEU A 324 8.15 -4.69 4.12
C LEU A 324 7.08 -3.75 4.72
N TYR A 325 7.18 -3.45 6.02
CA TYR A 325 6.26 -2.55 6.70
C TYR A 325 6.25 -1.15 6.07
N LEU A 326 7.42 -0.53 5.87
CA LEU A 326 7.51 0.81 5.27
C LEU A 326 7.07 0.83 3.80
N ARG A 327 7.29 -0.27 3.06
CA ARG A 327 6.89 -0.40 1.66
C ARG A 327 5.39 -0.60 1.49
N TYR A 328 4.73 -1.42 2.32
CA TYR A 328 3.32 -1.77 2.12
C TYR A 328 2.37 -1.04 3.08
N LYS A 329 2.90 -0.50 4.18
CA LYS A 329 2.19 0.25 5.23
C LYS A 329 0.86 -0.41 5.64
N PRO A 330 0.84 -1.72 5.97
CA PRO A 330 -0.34 -2.30 6.61
C PRO A 330 -0.61 -1.59 7.94
N ALA A 331 -1.86 -1.64 8.41
CA ALA A 331 -2.18 -1.19 9.75
C ALA A 331 -1.36 -1.96 10.79
N LEU A 332 -0.99 -1.33 11.91
CA LEU A 332 -0.09 -1.94 12.90
C LEU A 332 -0.72 -3.19 13.56
N GLU A 333 -2.05 -3.23 13.63
CA GLU A 333 -2.85 -4.36 14.13
C GLU A 333 -2.76 -5.56 13.18
N ASP A 334 -2.67 -5.29 11.87
CA ASP A 334 -2.62 -6.31 10.82
C ASP A 334 -1.18 -6.70 10.45
N LEU A 335 -0.17 -6.01 10.97
CA LEU A 335 1.24 -6.19 10.60
C LEU A 335 1.73 -7.62 10.87
N GLN A 336 1.32 -8.23 11.99
CA GLN A 336 1.67 -9.63 12.27
C GLN A 336 1.17 -10.56 11.16
N TYR A 337 -0.12 -10.47 10.83
CA TYR A 337 -0.74 -11.31 9.80
C TYR A 337 -0.16 -11.01 8.41
N PHE A 338 0.09 -9.74 8.11
CA PHE A 338 0.76 -9.34 6.89
C PHE A 338 2.13 -10.03 6.76
N LEU A 339 2.98 -9.99 7.80
CA LEU A 339 4.30 -10.63 7.82
C LEU A 339 4.21 -12.17 7.70
N GLU A 340 3.19 -12.78 8.29
CA GLU A 340 2.91 -14.22 8.17
C GLU A 340 2.62 -14.64 6.71
N PHE A 341 1.99 -13.73 5.95
CA PHE A 341 1.64 -13.94 4.54
C PHE A 341 2.73 -13.50 3.55
N GLN A 342 3.88 -12.99 4.03
CA GLN A 342 5.03 -12.67 3.17
C GLN A 342 5.84 -13.92 2.80
N VAL A 343 5.14 -14.88 2.22
CA VAL A 343 5.67 -16.15 1.72
C VAL A 343 5.55 -16.14 0.19
N PRO A 344 6.52 -16.73 -0.56
CA PRO A 344 6.42 -16.82 -2.01
C PRO A 344 5.10 -17.47 -2.46
N SER A 345 4.39 -16.82 -3.38
CA SER A 345 3.18 -17.37 -3.99
C SER A 345 3.53 -18.28 -5.17
N GLN A 346 2.73 -19.32 -5.36
CA GLN A 346 2.89 -20.31 -6.42
C GLN A 346 1.54 -20.59 -7.08
N TRP A 347 1.57 -20.90 -8.38
CA TRP A 347 0.40 -21.34 -9.12
C TRP A 347 0.39 -22.86 -9.21
N ALA A 348 -0.74 -23.47 -8.91
CA ALA A 348 -1.03 -24.87 -9.19
C ALA A 348 -2.04 -24.97 -10.36
N PRO A 349 -1.83 -25.89 -11.32
CA PRO A 349 -0.62 -26.71 -11.49
C PRO A 349 0.61 -25.86 -11.86
N LEU A 350 1.79 -26.30 -11.42
CA LEU A 350 3.07 -25.69 -11.83
C LEU A 350 3.27 -25.91 -13.34
N PHE A 351 3.76 -24.90 -14.06
CA PHE A 351 3.94 -24.97 -15.52
C PHE A 351 4.82 -26.15 -15.97
N CYS A 352 5.76 -26.59 -15.12
CA CYS A 352 6.68 -27.70 -15.36
C CYS A 352 6.07 -29.09 -15.12
N GLU A 353 4.88 -29.17 -14.51
CA GLU A 353 4.23 -30.44 -14.14
C GLU A 353 3.15 -30.87 -15.14
N LEU A 354 2.90 -30.10 -16.21
CA LEU A 354 2.17 -30.62 -17.35
C LEU A 354 2.98 -31.79 -17.90
N PRO A 355 2.46 -33.03 -17.89
CA PRO A 355 3.26 -34.20 -18.17
C PRO A 355 3.86 -34.08 -19.58
N LEU A 356 5.17 -33.84 -19.64
CA LEU A 356 6.01 -34.09 -20.82
C LEU A 356 6.02 -35.59 -21.18
N ARG A 357 5.43 -36.43 -20.31
CA ARG A 357 5.19 -37.85 -20.55
C ARG A 357 4.22 -38.03 -21.72
N HIS A 358 4.59 -38.86 -22.69
CA HIS A 358 3.67 -39.36 -23.71
C HIS A 358 2.43 -39.99 -23.04
N GLN A 359 1.32 -39.25 -22.96
CA GLN A 359 0.05 -39.82 -22.49
C GLN A 359 -0.38 -40.91 -23.47
N ARG A 360 -0.22 -42.19 -23.06
CA ARG A 360 -0.56 -43.38 -23.86
C ARG A 360 -2.07 -43.64 -24.00
N ARG A 361 -2.96 -42.76 -23.53
CA ARG A 361 -4.41 -42.82 -23.82
C ARG A 361 -4.97 -41.40 -24.00
N LYS A 362 -5.59 -41.13 -25.15
CA LYS A 362 -6.44 -39.95 -25.37
C LYS A 362 -7.67 -40.07 -24.46
N ALA A 363 -7.61 -39.55 -23.24
CA ALA A 363 -8.84 -39.27 -22.50
C ALA A 363 -9.66 -38.25 -23.32
N SER A 364 -10.89 -38.59 -23.67
CA SER A 364 -11.78 -37.70 -24.43
C SER A 364 -12.21 -36.54 -23.53
N LEU A 365 -11.52 -35.41 -23.62
CA LEU A 365 -11.90 -34.18 -22.91
C LEU A 365 -13.25 -33.69 -23.43
N PRO A 366 -14.19 -33.29 -22.55
CA PRO A 366 -15.44 -32.72 -22.99
C PRO A 366 -15.19 -31.39 -23.71
N SER A 367 -15.85 -31.18 -24.84
CA SER A 367 -15.75 -29.93 -25.60
C SER A 367 -17.01 -29.08 -25.50
N LEU A 368 -16.81 -27.78 -25.33
CA LEU A 368 -17.80 -26.70 -25.47
C LEU A 368 -17.71 -26.08 -26.86
N GLN A 369 -18.85 -25.66 -27.39
CA GLN A 369 -18.94 -24.98 -28.68
C GLN A 369 -20.03 -23.91 -28.58
N PHE A 370 -19.73 -22.71 -29.07
CA PHE A 370 -20.60 -21.53 -28.93
C PHE A 370 -21.28 -21.09 -30.24
N SER A 371 -21.08 -21.85 -31.33
CA SER A 371 -21.78 -21.70 -32.62
C SER A 371 -21.71 -23.00 -33.44
N PHE A 372 -22.59 -23.19 -34.44
CA PHE A 372 -22.74 -24.44 -35.22
C PHE A 372 -21.42 -24.97 -35.81
N LEU A 373 -20.61 -24.08 -36.38
CA LEU A 373 -19.29 -24.37 -36.96
C LEU A 373 -18.16 -23.65 -36.21
N GLY A 374 -18.40 -23.31 -34.95
CA GLY A 374 -17.45 -22.59 -34.10
C GLY A 374 -16.27 -23.45 -33.66
N PRO A 375 -15.17 -22.82 -33.21
CA PRO A 375 -14.05 -23.55 -32.63
C PRO A 375 -14.48 -24.25 -31.34
N LYS A 376 -13.92 -25.44 -31.10
CA LYS A 376 -14.17 -26.25 -29.89
C LYS A 376 -13.17 -25.89 -28.80
N ILE A 377 -13.68 -25.58 -27.61
CA ILE A 377 -12.89 -25.43 -26.39
C ILE A 377 -13.04 -26.71 -25.59
N TYR A 378 -11.94 -27.42 -25.36
CA TYR A 378 -11.93 -28.61 -24.50
C TYR A 378 -11.83 -28.16 -23.05
N VAL A 379 -12.53 -28.80 -22.12
CA VAL A 379 -12.49 -28.45 -20.69
C VAL A 379 -11.66 -29.49 -19.96
N SER A 380 -10.65 -29.02 -19.23
CA SER A 380 -9.86 -29.83 -18.32
C SER A 380 -10.64 -30.03 -17.02
N SER A 381 -11.05 -31.27 -16.74
CA SER A 381 -11.72 -31.64 -15.49
C SER A 381 -10.75 -32.16 -14.43
N THR A 382 -9.46 -31.86 -14.56
CA THR A 382 -8.46 -32.16 -13.53
C THR A 382 -8.78 -31.36 -12.27
N GLN A 383 -8.73 -32.02 -11.11
CA GLN A 383 -8.84 -31.35 -9.81
C GLN A 383 -7.52 -30.66 -9.50
N VAL A 384 -7.58 -29.38 -9.19
CA VAL A 384 -6.41 -28.60 -8.75
C VAL A 384 -6.56 -28.37 -7.26
N ILE A 385 -5.66 -28.96 -6.48
CA ILE A 385 -5.67 -28.95 -5.01
C ILE A 385 -4.34 -28.34 -4.55
N SER A 386 -4.36 -27.57 -3.46
CA SER A 386 -3.19 -26.87 -2.91
C SER A 386 -2.65 -27.50 -1.62
N ASP A 387 -2.84 -28.81 -1.43
CA ASP A 387 -2.40 -29.57 -0.24
C ASP A 387 -2.75 -28.85 1.07
N GLU A 388 -4.03 -28.52 1.24
CA GLU A 388 -4.60 -27.80 2.41
C GLU A 388 -4.16 -26.34 2.59
N LYS A 389 -3.25 -25.83 1.75
CA LYS A 389 -2.86 -24.42 1.78
C LYS A 389 -3.99 -23.57 1.23
N PRO A 390 -4.39 -22.48 1.91
CA PRO A 390 -5.48 -21.67 1.45
C PRO A 390 -5.11 -20.92 0.18
N ILE A 391 -6.08 -20.76 -0.71
CA ILE A 391 -5.92 -20.09 -2.00
C ILE A 391 -6.06 -18.58 -1.82
N ILE A 392 -5.18 -17.83 -2.48
CA ILE A 392 -5.11 -16.36 -2.50
C ILE A 392 -5.48 -15.77 -3.88
N GLY A 393 -5.77 -16.62 -4.86
CA GLY A 393 -6.14 -16.17 -6.20
C GLY A 393 -6.57 -17.31 -7.12
N LEU A 394 -7.33 -16.97 -8.16
CA LEU A 394 -7.81 -17.90 -9.17
C LEU A 394 -7.68 -17.27 -10.55
N ARG A 395 -7.44 -18.10 -11.57
CA ARG A 395 -7.49 -17.68 -12.97
C ARG A 395 -7.99 -18.79 -13.88
N LEU A 396 -8.62 -18.39 -14.98
CA LEU A 396 -8.87 -19.28 -16.10
C LEU A 396 -7.67 -19.27 -17.04
N TYR A 397 -7.33 -20.43 -17.59
CA TYR A 397 -6.17 -20.56 -18.46
C TYR A 397 -6.46 -21.47 -19.66
N LEU A 398 -5.79 -21.20 -20.79
CA LEU A 398 -5.92 -21.97 -22.02
C LEU A 398 -4.65 -22.80 -22.26
N GLU A 399 -4.66 -24.04 -21.78
CA GLU A 399 -3.54 -24.97 -21.83
C GLU A 399 -3.35 -25.67 -23.20
N GLY A 400 -2.18 -26.28 -23.35
CA GLY A 400 -1.79 -27.14 -24.47
C GLY A 400 -1.22 -26.39 -25.67
N LYS A 401 -0.57 -27.12 -26.58
CA LYS A 401 0.10 -26.55 -27.77
C LYS A 401 -0.81 -25.72 -28.68
N LYS A 402 -2.13 -25.95 -28.62
CA LYS A 402 -3.15 -25.24 -29.40
C LYS A 402 -3.92 -24.18 -28.59
N SER A 403 -3.59 -24.00 -27.31
CA SER A 403 -4.30 -23.12 -26.36
C SER A 403 -5.81 -23.27 -26.43
N ASN A 404 -6.28 -24.51 -26.49
CA ASN A 404 -7.69 -24.86 -26.69
C ASN A 404 -8.27 -25.72 -25.57
N ARG A 405 -7.53 -25.88 -24.46
CA ARG A 405 -7.97 -26.58 -23.26
C ARG A 405 -8.19 -25.56 -22.15
N LEU A 406 -9.44 -25.30 -21.80
CA LEU A 406 -9.80 -24.46 -20.67
C LEU A 406 -9.52 -25.19 -19.36
N ALA A 407 -8.68 -24.61 -18.53
CA ALA A 407 -8.34 -25.08 -17.19
C ALA A 407 -8.55 -23.95 -16.17
N VAL A 408 -8.69 -24.33 -14.90
CA VAL A 408 -8.65 -23.41 -13.76
C VAL A 408 -7.30 -23.60 -13.06
N HIS A 409 -6.64 -22.49 -12.72
CA HIS A 409 -5.42 -22.50 -11.92
C HIS A 409 -5.69 -21.77 -10.61
N VAL A 410 -5.07 -22.25 -9.54
CA VAL A 410 -5.20 -21.68 -8.21
C VAL A 410 -3.85 -21.12 -7.77
N GLN A 411 -3.85 -19.96 -7.12
CA GLN A 411 -2.66 -19.38 -6.51
C GLN A 411 -2.70 -19.64 -5.01
N HIS A 412 -1.64 -20.21 -4.46
CA HIS A 412 -1.51 -20.47 -3.03
C HIS A 412 -0.11 -20.05 -2.56
N LEU A 413 0.08 -20.00 -1.24
CA LEU A 413 1.40 -19.77 -0.65
C LEU A 413 2.26 -21.04 -0.75
N SER A 414 3.58 -20.90 -0.89
CA SER A 414 4.50 -22.04 -0.98
C SER A 414 4.54 -22.84 0.33
N SER A 415 4.38 -22.16 1.47
CA SER A 415 4.26 -22.74 2.82
C SER A 415 2.97 -22.25 3.50
N LEU A 416 2.44 -23.06 4.42
CA LEU A 416 1.26 -22.71 5.21
C LEU A 416 1.67 -21.68 6.30
N PRO A 417 0.94 -20.57 6.47
CA PRO A 417 1.16 -19.63 7.58
C PRO A 417 1.14 -20.33 8.94
N ASN A 418 2.05 -20.02 9.87
CA ASN A 418 2.12 -20.74 11.15
C ASN A 418 0.85 -20.51 11.98
N ILE A 419 0.23 -19.33 11.83
CA ILE A 419 -1.04 -19.02 12.46
C ILE A 419 -2.16 -20.01 12.10
N MET A 420 -2.04 -20.71 10.97
CA MET A 420 -2.98 -21.74 10.51
C MET A 420 -2.47 -23.17 10.76
N ALA A 421 -1.19 -23.36 11.06
CA ALA A 421 -0.59 -24.67 11.25
C ALA A 421 -1.17 -25.42 12.48
N PHE A 422 -1.58 -24.68 13.51
CA PHE A 422 -2.18 -25.23 14.74
C PHE A 422 -3.53 -25.92 14.52
N THR A 423 -4.19 -25.68 13.38
CA THR A 423 -5.44 -26.38 13.06
C THR A 423 -5.20 -27.86 12.76
N SER A 424 -4.05 -28.21 12.16
CA SER A 424 -3.72 -29.58 11.72
C SER A 424 -3.51 -30.62 12.84
N ALA A 425 -3.41 -30.20 14.10
CA ALA A 425 -3.14 -31.10 15.23
C ALA A 425 -4.41 -31.71 15.86
N ASN A 426 -5.61 -31.20 15.54
CA ASN A 426 -6.87 -31.75 16.06
C ASN A 426 -7.46 -32.77 15.08
N GLU A 427 -7.43 -34.06 15.45
CA GLU A 427 -7.89 -35.19 14.63
C GLU A 427 -9.41 -35.20 14.30
N ASN A 428 -10.19 -34.24 14.81
CA ASN A 428 -11.64 -34.11 14.58
C ASN A 428 -12.03 -33.14 13.44
N ILE A 429 -11.09 -32.71 12.58
CA ILE A 429 -11.37 -31.76 11.50
C ILE A 429 -12.27 -32.37 10.41
N CYS A 430 -13.35 -31.66 10.05
CA CYS A 430 -14.16 -31.97 8.88
C CYS A 430 -13.30 -32.13 7.61
N LYS A 431 -13.34 -33.32 7.00
CA LYS A 431 -12.63 -33.60 5.74
C LYS A 431 -12.97 -32.55 4.67
N PRO A 432 -12.00 -32.13 3.83
CA PRO A 432 -12.26 -31.16 2.76
C PRO A 432 -13.45 -31.57 1.89
N GLN A 433 -14.37 -30.64 1.65
CA GLN A 433 -15.63 -30.91 0.97
C GLN A 433 -15.73 -30.17 -0.36
N TRP A 434 -16.06 -30.89 -1.43
CA TRP A 434 -16.34 -30.29 -2.73
C TRP A 434 -17.74 -29.71 -2.75
N ARG A 435 -17.87 -28.51 -3.32
CA ARG A 435 -19.17 -27.94 -3.66
C ARG A 435 -19.15 -27.33 -5.03
N GLY A 436 -20.19 -27.61 -5.80
CA GLY A 436 -20.30 -27.20 -7.18
C GLY A 436 -21.48 -26.31 -7.48
N SER A 437 -21.36 -25.48 -8.52
CA SER A 437 -22.53 -24.81 -9.12
C SER A 437 -23.53 -25.80 -9.72
N ASP A 438 -23.12 -27.05 -9.90
CA ASP A 438 -23.88 -28.13 -10.51
C ASP A 438 -24.69 -29.00 -9.52
N GLU A 439 -24.59 -28.72 -8.22
CA GLU A 439 -25.30 -29.40 -7.12
C GLU A 439 -26.51 -28.58 -6.63
N TYR A 440 -26.61 -27.31 -7.03
CA TYR A 440 -27.76 -26.46 -6.71
C TYR A 440 -28.99 -26.84 -7.55
N GLU A 441 -30.11 -27.09 -6.87
CA GLU A 441 -31.41 -27.43 -7.48
C GLU A 441 -31.91 -26.36 -8.47
N PHE A 442 -31.53 -25.09 -8.26
CA PHE A 442 -31.89 -23.96 -9.13
C PHE A 442 -30.79 -23.52 -10.11
N SER A 443 -29.80 -24.39 -10.37
CA SER A 443 -28.68 -24.07 -11.29
C SER A 443 -29.11 -23.65 -12.70
N GLU A 444 -30.31 -24.06 -13.13
CA GLU A 444 -30.90 -23.69 -14.43
C GLU A 444 -31.26 -22.20 -14.56
N GLN A 445 -31.52 -21.51 -13.45
CA GLN A 445 -31.86 -20.09 -13.44
C GLN A 445 -30.63 -19.19 -13.69
N TYR A 446 -29.43 -19.72 -13.46
CA TYR A 446 -28.16 -19.01 -13.58
C TYR A 446 -27.39 -19.39 -14.85
N LEU A 447 -28.09 -19.88 -15.88
CA LEU A 447 -27.47 -20.27 -17.14
C LEU A 447 -27.33 -19.09 -18.09
N GLU A 448 -26.11 -18.60 -18.25
CA GLU A 448 -25.79 -17.50 -19.14
C GLU A 448 -25.23 -18.02 -20.47
N PRO A 449 -25.78 -17.58 -21.62
CA PRO A 449 -25.22 -17.89 -22.92
C PRO A 449 -23.99 -17.02 -23.18
N VAL A 450 -22.86 -17.61 -23.59
CA VAL A 450 -21.63 -16.85 -23.84
C VAL A 450 -21.77 -15.87 -25.01
N ARG A 451 -22.47 -16.26 -26.09
CA ARG A 451 -22.76 -15.36 -27.22
C ARG A 451 -24.10 -15.65 -27.87
N TRP A 452 -24.39 -16.93 -28.09
CA TRP A 452 -25.57 -17.39 -28.82
C TRP A 452 -26.44 -18.26 -27.92
N LYS A 453 -27.72 -17.93 -27.78
CA LYS A 453 -28.69 -18.60 -26.87
C LYS A 453 -28.92 -20.10 -27.13
N ARG A 454 -28.54 -20.61 -28.31
CA ARG A 454 -28.80 -21.99 -28.74
C ARG A 454 -27.66 -22.99 -28.45
N TYR A 455 -26.54 -22.53 -27.92
CA TYR A 455 -25.31 -23.33 -27.76
C TYR A 455 -24.90 -23.46 -26.29
N SER A 456 -23.63 -23.79 -26.04
CA SER A 456 -23.15 -24.05 -24.68
C SER A 456 -23.29 -22.82 -23.78
N ASN A 457 -23.72 -23.05 -22.55
CA ASN A 457 -23.94 -22.02 -21.53
C ASN A 457 -22.89 -22.14 -20.41
N VAL A 458 -22.81 -21.12 -19.57
CA VAL A 458 -22.02 -21.09 -18.35
C VAL A 458 -22.97 -20.92 -17.18
N CYS A 459 -22.78 -21.70 -16.11
CA CYS A 459 -23.52 -21.51 -14.87
C CYS A 459 -22.85 -20.42 -14.04
N SER A 460 -23.53 -19.28 -13.88
CA SER A 460 -23.06 -18.11 -13.12
C SER A 460 -23.47 -18.12 -11.65
N SER A 461 -23.98 -19.25 -11.15
CA SER A 461 -24.33 -19.39 -9.73
C SER A 461 -23.09 -19.31 -8.85
N VAL A 462 -23.27 -18.73 -7.67
CA VAL A 462 -22.15 -18.55 -6.74
C VAL A 462 -21.85 -19.86 -6.03
N VAL A 463 -20.59 -20.31 -6.12
CA VAL A 463 -20.10 -21.43 -5.35
C VAL A 463 -19.62 -20.90 -4.00
N LYS A 464 -20.42 -21.10 -2.95
CA LYS A 464 -20.10 -20.79 -1.54
C LYS A 464 -20.02 -22.08 -0.72
N HIS A 465 -19.50 -22.04 0.51
CA HIS A 465 -19.60 -23.16 1.44
C HIS A 465 -21.05 -23.44 1.84
N ASP A 466 -21.36 -24.67 2.23
CA ASP A 466 -22.69 -25.03 2.73
C ASP A 466 -22.81 -24.66 4.22
N PRO A 467 -23.82 -23.86 4.62
CA PRO A 467 -24.04 -23.57 6.03
C PRO A 467 -24.33 -24.82 6.87
N SER A 468 -24.88 -25.88 6.27
CA SER A 468 -25.18 -27.14 6.97
C SER A 468 -23.95 -27.96 7.36
N TRP A 469 -22.77 -27.63 6.83
CA TRP A 469 -21.51 -28.29 7.20
C TRP A 469 -21.02 -27.93 8.61
N VAL A 470 -21.56 -26.86 9.19
CA VAL A 470 -21.32 -26.50 10.59
C VAL A 470 -22.25 -27.38 11.44
N VAL A 471 -21.72 -28.49 11.97
CA VAL A 471 -22.46 -29.42 12.83
C VAL A 471 -21.98 -29.26 14.27
N GLY A 472 -22.81 -28.73 15.16
CA GLY A 472 -22.51 -28.52 16.59
C GLY A 472 -22.11 -27.08 16.95
N GLU A 473 -21.55 -26.88 18.15
CA GLU A 473 -21.10 -25.57 18.68
C GLU A 473 -19.76 -25.07 18.08
N SER A 474 -19.15 -25.82 17.15
CA SER A 474 -17.87 -25.43 16.56
C SER A 474 -18.04 -24.26 15.58
N THR A 475 -17.66 -23.07 16.02
CA THR A 475 -17.55 -21.88 15.16
C THR A 475 -16.31 -21.99 14.26
N GLY A 476 -16.41 -21.56 13.01
CA GLY A 476 -15.29 -21.62 12.08
C GLY A 476 -15.61 -21.09 10.69
N VAL A 477 -14.58 -20.97 9.86
CA VAL A 477 -14.67 -20.43 8.50
C VAL A 477 -14.23 -21.49 7.49
N PHE A 478 -14.97 -21.60 6.39
CA PHE A 478 -14.56 -22.43 5.26
C PHE A 478 -13.78 -21.59 4.24
N VAL A 479 -12.54 -22.00 3.97
CA VAL A 479 -11.67 -21.39 2.95
C VAL A 479 -11.49 -22.34 1.77
N VAL A 480 -11.17 -21.77 0.60
CA VAL A 480 -10.99 -22.57 -0.62
C VAL A 480 -9.55 -23.08 -0.70
N THR A 481 -9.40 -24.39 -0.92
CA THR A 481 -8.12 -25.13 -1.03
C THR A 481 -8.02 -25.94 -2.32
N GLY A 482 -9.00 -25.80 -3.21
CA GLY A 482 -8.94 -26.39 -4.55
C GLY A 482 -10.05 -25.90 -5.46
N ALA A 483 -9.88 -26.15 -6.76
CA ALA A 483 -10.85 -25.80 -7.79
C ALA A 483 -10.88 -26.84 -8.91
N GLN A 484 -12.04 -26.97 -9.56
CA GLN A 484 -12.24 -27.86 -10.70
C GLN A 484 -13.28 -27.29 -11.66
N LEU A 485 -13.08 -27.49 -12.96
CA LEU A 485 -14.09 -27.21 -13.99
C LEU A 485 -14.78 -28.50 -14.43
N VAL A 486 -16.11 -28.45 -14.51
CA VAL A 486 -16.93 -29.59 -14.91
C VAL A 486 -17.89 -29.19 -16.01
N THR A 487 -18.13 -30.07 -16.96
CA THR A 487 -19.17 -29.87 -17.99
C THR A 487 -20.30 -30.87 -17.81
N LYS A 488 -21.54 -30.40 -17.78
CA LYS A 488 -22.75 -31.24 -17.77
C LYS A 488 -23.59 -31.04 -19.04
N GLY A 489 -24.46 -32.00 -19.33
CA GLY A 489 -25.41 -31.96 -20.44
C GLY A 489 -24.89 -32.51 -21.77
N LYS A 490 -25.77 -32.48 -22.79
CA LYS A 490 -25.50 -32.97 -24.15
C LYS A 490 -25.37 -31.79 -25.12
N TRP A 491 -24.57 -31.95 -26.17
CA TRP A 491 -24.50 -30.94 -27.23
C TRP A 491 -25.87 -30.83 -27.92
N PRO A 492 -26.38 -29.63 -28.26
CA PRO A 492 -25.70 -28.33 -28.27
C PRO A 492 -25.73 -27.53 -26.95
N ARG A 493 -26.51 -27.94 -25.95
CA ARG A 493 -26.71 -27.21 -24.67
C ARG A 493 -25.84 -27.75 -23.53
N LYS A 494 -24.53 -27.85 -23.76
CA LYS A 494 -23.60 -28.19 -22.67
C LYS A 494 -23.43 -27.00 -21.74
N VAL A 495 -23.31 -27.26 -20.44
CA VAL A 495 -23.11 -26.22 -19.43
C VAL A 495 -21.75 -26.39 -18.76
N LEU A 496 -21.01 -25.29 -18.64
CA LEU A 496 -19.79 -25.20 -17.84
C LEU A 496 -20.12 -24.84 -16.39
N HIS A 497 -19.60 -25.62 -15.46
CA HIS A 497 -19.74 -25.44 -14.02
C HIS A 497 -18.37 -25.30 -13.35
N LEU A 498 -18.37 -24.62 -12.20
CA LEU A 498 -17.23 -24.47 -11.31
C LEU A 498 -17.50 -25.26 -10.04
N ARG A 499 -16.49 -25.98 -9.58
CA ARG A 499 -16.47 -26.62 -8.26
C ARG A 499 -15.29 -26.11 -7.46
N LEU A 500 -15.51 -25.89 -6.17
CA LEU A 500 -14.49 -25.46 -5.22
C LEU A 500 -14.38 -26.50 -4.11
N LEU A 501 -13.15 -26.73 -3.66
CA LEU A 501 -12.85 -27.55 -2.49
C LEU A 501 -12.73 -26.63 -1.29
N TYR A 502 -13.47 -26.93 -0.22
CA TYR A 502 -13.47 -26.17 1.01
C TYR A 502 -12.79 -26.93 2.14
N THR A 503 -11.94 -26.23 2.88
CA THR A 503 -11.35 -26.71 4.13
C THR A 503 -11.90 -25.87 5.28
N HIS A 504 -12.27 -26.54 6.38
CA HIS A 504 -12.77 -25.87 7.58
C HIS A 504 -11.61 -25.39 8.45
N LEU A 505 -11.64 -24.11 8.81
CA LEU A 505 -10.73 -23.49 9.79
C LEU A 505 -11.53 -23.20 11.07
N PRO A 506 -11.35 -24.00 12.14
CA PRO A 506 -12.07 -23.79 13.40
C PRO A 506 -11.56 -22.53 14.12
N ASN A 507 -12.43 -21.89 14.91
CA ASN A 507 -12.11 -20.74 15.77
C ASN A 507 -11.65 -19.47 15.05
N TYR A 508 -11.90 -19.35 13.75
CA TYR A 508 -11.75 -18.11 13.01
C TYR A 508 -13.12 -17.51 12.73
N THR A 509 -13.17 -16.19 12.53
CA THR A 509 -14.35 -15.48 12.06
C THR A 509 -13.99 -14.60 10.86
N ILE A 510 -15.00 -14.23 10.07
CA ILE A 510 -14.81 -13.37 8.90
C ILE A 510 -14.95 -11.91 9.34
N ARG A 511 -13.86 -11.15 9.27
CA ARG A 511 -13.84 -9.71 9.55
C ARG A 511 -14.47 -8.89 8.42
N LYS A 512 -14.07 -9.21 7.18
CA LYS A 512 -14.46 -8.46 5.98
C LYS A 512 -14.49 -9.39 4.78
N THR A 513 -15.42 -9.16 3.85
CA THR A 513 -15.39 -9.83 2.54
C THR A 513 -15.56 -8.87 1.40
N GLU A 514 -14.88 -9.15 0.29
CA GLU A 514 -14.94 -8.34 -0.92
C GLU A 514 -14.96 -9.23 -2.16
N TRP A 515 -15.79 -8.86 -3.13
CA TRP A 515 -15.74 -9.45 -4.46
C TRP A 515 -14.72 -8.70 -5.29
N ALA A 516 -13.86 -9.43 -5.99
CA ALA A 516 -13.03 -8.88 -7.04
C ALA A 516 -13.32 -9.59 -8.37
N ALA A 517 -13.32 -8.81 -9.44
CA ALA A 517 -13.28 -9.29 -10.80
C ALA A 517 -11.87 -9.09 -11.36
N ALA A 518 -11.65 -9.59 -12.57
CA ALA A 518 -10.50 -9.19 -13.38
C ALA A 518 -10.35 -7.66 -13.37
N PRO A 519 -9.13 -7.11 -13.19
CA PRO A 519 -8.91 -5.68 -13.35
C PRO A 519 -9.41 -5.26 -14.74
N GLU A 520 -10.18 -4.18 -14.83
CA GLU A 520 -10.57 -3.62 -16.12
C GLU A 520 -9.31 -3.16 -16.85
N ALA A 521 -8.67 -4.05 -17.60
CA ALA A 521 -7.63 -3.68 -18.52
C ALA A 521 -8.24 -2.61 -19.43
N SER A 522 -7.72 -1.38 -19.32
CA SER A 522 -8.19 -0.18 -20.01
C SER A 522 -8.85 -0.54 -21.34
N ARG A 523 -10.15 -0.25 -21.46
CA ARG A 523 -10.91 -0.41 -22.71
C ARG A 523 -10.44 0.62 -23.76
N LYS A 524 -9.18 0.54 -24.15
CA LYS A 524 -8.56 1.23 -25.28
C LYS A 524 -7.58 0.29 -25.98
N SER A 525 -8.04 -0.88 -26.43
CA SER A 525 -7.36 -1.55 -27.54
C SER A 525 -7.96 -1.03 -28.85
N SER A 526 -7.46 0.11 -29.32
CA SER A 526 -7.56 0.46 -30.72
C SER A 526 -6.77 -0.58 -31.50
N PHE A 527 -7.47 -1.51 -32.12
CA PHE A 527 -6.94 -2.56 -32.99
C PHE A 527 -6.44 -1.96 -34.30
N LEU A 528 -5.35 -1.18 -34.32
CA LEU A 528 -4.60 -0.88 -35.56
C LEU A 528 -3.20 -0.34 -35.21
N THR A 529 -2.21 -1.22 -35.05
CA THR A 529 -0.80 -0.95 -35.42
C THR A 529 -0.02 -2.27 -35.43
N ASN A 530 -0.10 -2.97 -36.56
CA ASN A 530 0.87 -4.00 -36.93
C ASN A 530 0.96 -4.00 -38.46
N LEU A 531 1.74 -3.06 -39.00
CA LEU A 531 2.26 -3.15 -40.35
C LEU A 531 3.75 -2.78 -40.32
N SER A 532 4.55 -3.82 -40.52
CA SER A 532 5.77 -3.84 -41.34
C SER A 532 7.04 -3.15 -40.81
N THR A 533 7.97 -3.98 -40.35
CA THR A 533 9.42 -3.71 -40.30
C THR A 533 10.08 -4.20 -41.59
N THR A 534 10.67 -3.34 -42.42
CA THR A 534 11.88 -3.67 -43.22
C THR A 534 12.56 -2.41 -43.80
N PHE A 535 13.90 -2.31 -43.61
CA PHE A 535 14.88 -1.34 -44.17
C PHE A 535 14.74 0.12 -43.67
N THR A 536 15.75 0.91 -43.24
CA THR A 536 17.19 1.01 -43.54
C THR A 536 17.91 1.80 -42.41
N PHE A 537 19.24 1.82 -42.47
CA PHE A 537 20.25 2.38 -41.56
C PHE A 537 20.23 3.94 -41.39
N THR A 538 20.68 4.40 -40.22
CA THR A 538 21.08 5.78 -39.78
C THR A 538 20.09 6.76 -39.12
N GLN A 539 20.63 7.38 -38.06
CA GLN A 539 20.30 8.65 -37.38
C GLN A 539 19.32 8.64 -36.17
N ARG A 540 19.84 9.27 -35.10
CA ARG A 540 19.27 9.50 -33.78
C ARG A 540 18.05 10.43 -33.84
N ALA A 541 17.01 10.13 -33.07
CA ALA A 541 16.20 11.15 -32.42
C ALA A 541 15.52 10.56 -31.17
N VAL A 542 15.57 11.36 -30.11
CA VAL A 542 15.03 11.16 -28.77
C VAL A 542 13.50 11.14 -28.83
N MET A 543 12.88 10.13 -28.21
CA MET A 543 11.60 10.16 -27.48
C MET A 543 11.01 8.74 -27.42
N ASP A 544 11.16 8.07 -26.28
CA ASP A 544 10.08 7.31 -25.65
C ASP A 544 10.56 6.84 -24.28
N ALA A 545 10.00 7.46 -23.24
CA ALA A 545 10.23 7.06 -21.86
C ALA A 545 9.60 5.67 -21.64
N PRO A 546 10.31 4.71 -21.03
CA PRO A 546 9.72 3.42 -20.73
C PRO A 546 8.62 3.60 -19.69
N LYS A 547 7.40 3.15 -20.01
CA LYS A 547 6.36 2.91 -19.02
C LYS A 547 6.96 2.01 -17.94
N GLN A 548 7.18 2.55 -16.76
CA GLN A 548 7.56 1.77 -15.59
C GLN A 548 6.39 0.82 -15.27
N LEU A 549 6.54 -0.44 -15.68
CA LEU A 549 5.87 -1.55 -15.01
C LEU A 549 6.25 -1.45 -13.52
N PRO A 550 5.32 -1.66 -12.58
CA PRO A 550 5.70 -1.71 -11.17
C PRO A 550 6.79 -2.77 -11.03
N ALA A 551 7.99 -2.33 -10.67
CA ALA A 551 9.11 -3.21 -10.43
C ALA A 551 8.75 -4.09 -9.22
N THR A 552 8.20 -5.26 -9.50
CA THR A 552 8.03 -6.37 -8.57
C THR A 552 9.42 -6.94 -8.26
N LEU A 553 10.23 -6.15 -7.54
CA LEU A 553 11.39 -6.62 -6.77
C LEU A 553 10.85 -7.42 -5.59
N ASN A 554 10.43 -8.65 -5.89
CA ASN A 554 10.24 -9.74 -4.95
C ASN A 554 11.36 -10.73 -5.27
N SER A 555 12.30 -10.91 -4.34
CA SER A 555 13.43 -11.84 -4.43
C SER A 555 13.02 -13.33 -4.41
N GLY A 556 11.74 -13.63 -4.63
CA GLY A 556 11.18 -14.99 -4.69
C GLY A 556 10.31 -15.26 -5.93
N VAL A 557 10.38 -14.40 -6.96
CA VAL A 557 9.68 -14.65 -8.23
C VAL A 557 10.59 -15.53 -9.08
N TYR A 558 10.22 -16.79 -9.26
CA TYR A 558 10.79 -17.63 -10.31
C TYR A 558 10.68 -16.88 -11.65
N PRO A 559 11.75 -16.86 -12.48
CA PRO A 559 11.83 -16.03 -13.68
C PRO A 559 10.82 -16.42 -14.76
N ASP A 560 10.17 -17.57 -14.62
CA ASP A 560 9.12 -18.02 -15.52
C ASP A 560 7.78 -17.46 -15.07
N GLY A 561 7.58 -16.16 -15.36
CA GLY A 561 6.22 -15.67 -15.63
C GLY A 561 5.54 -16.61 -16.64
N PRO A 562 4.19 -16.71 -16.65
CA PRO A 562 3.49 -17.59 -17.57
C PRO A 562 4.04 -17.36 -18.99
N PRO A 563 4.43 -18.41 -19.75
CA PRO A 563 4.90 -18.22 -21.10
C PRO A 563 3.86 -17.38 -21.83
N VAL A 564 4.33 -16.28 -22.43
CA VAL A 564 3.53 -15.36 -23.27
C VAL A 564 2.55 -16.20 -24.08
N PRO A 565 1.24 -15.87 -24.18
CA PRO A 565 0.27 -16.68 -24.90
C PRO A 565 0.72 -16.89 -26.36
N ILE A 566 1.37 -18.01 -26.62
CA ILE A 566 1.84 -18.37 -27.96
C ILE A 566 0.60 -18.81 -28.76
N ARG A 567 0.16 -17.91 -29.65
CA ARG A 567 -0.42 -18.20 -30.99
C ARG A 567 -1.91 -18.51 -31.16
N SER A 568 -2.81 -18.40 -30.17
CA SER A 568 -4.26 -18.53 -30.44
C SER A 568 -5.09 -17.31 -29.98
N THR A 569 -5.07 -16.26 -30.81
CA THR A 569 -5.97 -15.10 -30.68
C THR A 569 -7.46 -15.47 -30.83
N LYS A 570 -7.75 -16.60 -31.48
CA LYS A 570 -9.12 -17.01 -31.84
C LYS A 570 -9.97 -17.48 -30.66
N LEU A 571 -9.38 -18.02 -29.58
CA LEU A 571 -10.13 -18.52 -28.41
C LEU A 571 -10.18 -17.54 -27.23
N LEU A 572 -9.25 -16.60 -27.14
CA LEU A 572 -9.27 -15.48 -26.19
C LEU A 572 -10.50 -14.56 -26.38
N LYS A 573 -11.20 -14.67 -27.51
CA LYS A 573 -12.48 -13.98 -27.72
C LYS A 573 -13.66 -14.58 -26.94
N TYR A 574 -13.46 -15.75 -26.33
CA TYR A 574 -14.46 -16.47 -25.53
C TYR A 574 -14.06 -16.62 -24.06
N VAL A 575 -12.80 -16.45 -23.69
CA VAL A 575 -12.32 -16.65 -22.31
C VAL A 575 -11.48 -15.47 -21.89
N ASP A 576 -11.77 -14.94 -20.71
CA ASP A 576 -10.90 -14.00 -20.03
C ASP A 576 -9.89 -14.77 -19.16
N THR A 577 -8.60 -14.56 -19.43
CA THR A 577 -7.48 -15.25 -18.77
C THR A 577 -6.75 -14.35 -17.77
N THR A 578 -7.36 -13.22 -17.42
CA THR A 578 -6.89 -12.30 -16.39
C THR A 578 -6.84 -12.99 -15.02
N GLU A 579 -5.84 -12.63 -14.24
CA GLU A 579 -5.63 -13.18 -12.90
C GLU A 579 -6.48 -12.41 -11.90
N VAL A 580 -7.23 -13.14 -11.06
CA VAL A 580 -8.00 -12.56 -9.97
C VAL A 580 -7.35 -13.02 -8.68
N ALA A 581 -6.40 -12.24 -8.18
CA ALA A 581 -5.61 -12.52 -6.99
C ALA A 581 -5.50 -11.28 -6.11
N ARG A 582 -5.29 -11.50 -4.82
CA ARG A 582 -4.92 -10.44 -3.87
C ARG A 582 -3.59 -10.78 -3.22
N GLY A 583 -2.75 -9.77 -3.02
CA GLY A 583 -1.41 -9.93 -2.48
C GLY A 583 -0.99 -8.79 -1.56
N PRO A 584 0.32 -8.61 -1.34
CA PRO A 584 0.85 -7.61 -0.40
C PRO A 584 0.46 -6.16 -0.71
N TYR A 585 0.18 -5.85 -1.98
CA TYR A 585 -0.27 -4.52 -2.43
C TYR A 585 -1.75 -4.25 -2.14
N ASP A 586 -2.53 -5.28 -1.85
CA ASP A 586 -3.94 -5.17 -1.51
C ASP A 586 -4.08 -5.12 0.02
N THR A 587 -4.00 -3.92 0.61
CA THR A 587 -4.09 -3.73 2.06
C THR A 587 -5.32 -4.45 2.65
N PRO A 588 -5.18 -5.26 3.72
CA PRO A 588 -4.01 -5.45 4.59
C PRO A 588 -3.04 -6.59 4.19
N GLY A 589 -3.18 -7.17 3.00
CA GLY A 589 -2.20 -8.10 2.40
C GLY A 589 -2.30 -9.58 2.80
N HIS A 590 -3.34 -9.98 3.54
CA HIS A 590 -3.56 -11.35 4.01
C HIS A 590 -4.95 -11.90 3.62
N TRP A 591 -5.30 -11.76 2.34
CA TRP A 591 -6.61 -12.13 1.79
C TRP A 591 -6.70 -13.61 1.42
N LEU A 592 -7.84 -14.24 1.73
CA LEU A 592 -8.12 -15.64 1.37
C LEU A 592 -9.38 -15.77 0.52
N VAL A 593 -9.40 -16.75 -0.37
CA VAL A 593 -10.57 -17.05 -1.19
C VAL A 593 -11.60 -17.84 -0.39
N THR A 594 -12.85 -17.38 -0.36
CA THR A 594 -13.98 -18.03 0.35
C THR A 594 -15.17 -18.37 -0.56
N ALA A 595 -15.20 -17.85 -1.78
CA ALA A 595 -16.17 -18.21 -2.80
C ALA A 595 -15.68 -17.78 -4.19
N ALA A 596 -16.25 -18.35 -5.24
CA ALA A 596 -16.06 -17.86 -6.60
C ALA A 596 -17.28 -18.18 -7.48
N LYS A 597 -17.38 -17.50 -8.61
CA LYS A 597 -18.35 -17.82 -9.66
C LYS A 597 -17.78 -17.55 -11.05
N LEU A 598 -18.30 -18.26 -12.03
CA LEU A 598 -18.08 -17.93 -13.43
C LEU A 598 -19.04 -16.79 -13.82
N VAL A 599 -18.61 -15.93 -14.74
CA VAL A 599 -19.45 -14.84 -15.26
C VAL A 599 -19.30 -14.74 -16.77
N VAL A 600 -20.34 -14.25 -17.45
CA VAL A 600 -20.25 -13.91 -18.87
C VAL A 600 -20.26 -12.39 -19.05
N GLU A 601 -19.08 -11.80 -19.25
CA GLU A 601 -18.92 -10.36 -19.46
C GLU A 601 -18.45 -10.08 -20.89
N GLY A 602 -19.19 -9.23 -21.62
CA GLY A 602 -18.86 -8.90 -23.02
C GLY A 602 -18.81 -10.12 -23.97
N GLY A 603 -19.51 -11.19 -23.61
CA GLY A 603 -19.52 -12.46 -24.34
C GLY A 603 -18.24 -13.30 -24.21
N LYS A 604 -17.50 -13.10 -23.11
CA LYS A 604 -16.38 -13.93 -22.66
C LYS A 604 -16.70 -14.57 -21.32
N ILE A 605 -16.16 -15.77 -21.10
CA ILE A 605 -16.18 -16.47 -19.82
C ILE A 605 -15.10 -15.86 -18.94
N GLY A 606 -15.50 -15.21 -17.85
CA GLY A 606 -14.63 -14.67 -16.83
C GLY A 606 -14.84 -15.34 -15.48
N LEU A 607 -14.11 -14.83 -14.48
CA LEU A 607 -14.16 -15.30 -13.11
C LEU A 607 -14.35 -14.11 -12.16
N GLN A 608 -15.24 -14.26 -11.18
CA GLN A 608 -15.32 -13.37 -10.02
C GLN A 608 -15.02 -14.17 -8.76
N VAL A 609 -14.16 -13.62 -7.92
CA VAL A 609 -13.64 -14.29 -6.72
C VAL A 609 -13.99 -13.46 -5.50
N LYS A 610 -14.49 -14.13 -4.45
CA LYS A 610 -14.77 -13.52 -3.15
C LYS A 610 -13.58 -13.76 -2.22
N PHE A 611 -12.99 -12.67 -1.79
CA PHE A 611 -11.92 -12.65 -0.80
C PHE A 611 -12.49 -12.35 0.59
N ALA A 612 -11.87 -12.91 1.61
CA ALA A 612 -12.17 -12.62 3.00
C ALA A 612 -10.89 -12.31 3.78
N LEU A 613 -11.02 -11.41 4.75
CA LEU A 613 -10.08 -11.25 5.86
C LEU A 613 -10.65 -12.01 7.05
N LEU A 614 -9.77 -12.76 7.72
CA LEU A 614 -10.11 -13.50 8.91
C LEU A 614 -9.66 -12.73 10.15
N ASP A 615 -10.43 -12.82 11.22
CA ASP A 615 -9.94 -12.50 12.55
C ASP A 615 -9.26 -13.74 13.11
N TYR A 616 -7.95 -13.62 13.36
CA TYR A 616 -7.11 -14.69 13.86
C TYR A 616 -6.97 -14.67 15.39
N SER A 617 -7.85 -13.94 16.10
CA SER A 617 -7.84 -13.84 17.55
C SER A 617 -7.98 -15.24 18.17
N GLN A 618 -6.86 -15.79 18.60
CA GLN A 618 -6.82 -16.78 19.67
C GLN A 618 -7.12 -16.00 20.95
N GLU A 619 -8.20 -16.34 21.65
CA GLU A 619 -8.30 -15.97 23.07
C GLU A 619 -7.09 -16.46 23.86
#